data_AF-A0A9N8V1M3-F1
#
_entry.id   AF-A0A9N8V1M3-F1
#
_cell.length_a   1.000
_cell.length_b   1.000
_cell.length_c   1.000
_cell.angle_alpha   90.00
_cell.angle_beta   90.00
_cell.angle_gamma   90.00
#
_symmetry.space_group_name_H-M   'P 1'
#
loop_
_entity.id
_entity.type
_entity.pdbx_description
1 polymer ?
#
loop_
_entity_poly.entity_id
_entity_poly.type
_entity_poly.pdbx_seq_one_letter_code
_entity_poly.pdbx_strand_id
1 'polypeptide(L)'
;MSQPDISTIIIIGAGPGGLSLAQSIQKNHNSPEKKFNIKVFERETTPQERWQGCFISLNSQGVRWLLKCIPESVTNRLHEAIPDPIIDLETQNIYFCDHKGSLLLKSPAFKFKNFHEFSKLKSEFTGFSTYRDRLRDLLLEGIDVQWGKKCIGYEEDEEGVCAIFEDGSRVKGDFLIGADGINSPIRKQKIPELKMHDIGITDFIVDVFPKKGLVDRLNAITGKSIMKVTIGTNGDCMGCIYRYIPVDYSDLNNEPRYRMSMGYSYLTEKNGVDYKADDLPTTKLPNDDEVLDEIKRRIKELRPEGELTSIMLELWDLVKTRNEINKEQKYPHKAHYPLISRQLKDLDPLSVKEWETTRVTLIGDAVHAMNPWLALGTNSAIEDAFYLSEAFGKLNKDNWKENINHYEKEMRTRTSKYVIMSRKAMLRDHEHHHTFIGILFRNFRLKFLSKVMSIVAWWKGDEHD
;
A
#
# COMPACT_ATOMS: atom_id res chain seq x y z
N MET A 1 15.73 43.12 13.92
CA MET A 1 14.95 41.87 13.83
C MET A 1 15.78 40.89 13.03
N SER A 2 16.30 39.84 13.66
CA SER A 2 16.93 38.72 12.93
C SER A 2 15.87 38.08 12.04
N GLN A 3 16.21 37.75 10.79
CA GLN A 3 15.33 36.93 9.95
C GLN A 3 14.96 35.65 10.72
N PRO A 4 13.70 35.19 10.66
CA PRO A 4 13.34 33.90 11.23
C PRO A 4 14.22 32.81 10.60
N ASP A 5 14.80 31.96 11.44
CA ASP A 5 15.64 30.83 11.04
C ASP A 5 14.72 29.76 10.41
N ILE A 6 14.56 29.81 9.07
CA ILE A 6 13.66 28.91 8.34
C ILE A 6 14.35 27.56 8.18
N SER A 7 13.94 26.57 8.98
CA SER A 7 14.48 25.22 8.88
C SER A 7 14.13 24.58 7.54
N THR A 8 15.14 24.00 6.89
CA THR A 8 15.03 23.25 5.65
C THR A 8 14.86 21.76 5.95
N ILE A 9 13.76 21.19 5.46
CA ILE A 9 13.42 19.78 5.61
C ILE A 9 13.56 19.09 4.25
N ILE A 10 14.45 18.11 4.15
CA ILE A 10 14.66 17.30 2.94
C ILE A 10 13.84 16.01 3.07
N ILE A 11 12.95 15.75 2.12
CA ILE A 11 12.17 14.51 2.03
C ILE A 11 12.65 13.72 0.81
N ILE A 12 13.16 12.51 1.02
CA ILE A 12 13.61 11.61 -0.05
C ILE A 12 12.50 10.59 -0.33
N GLY A 13 11.80 10.73 -1.45
CA GLY A 13 10.71 9.87 -1.90
C GLY A 13 9.37 10.61 -2.01
N ALA A 14 8.78 10.62 -3.21
CA ALA A 14 7.48 11.22 -3.51
C ALA A 14 6.37 10.16 -3.64
N GLY A 15 6.40 9.16 -2.76
CA GLY A 15 5.28 8.23 -2.54
C GLY A 15 4.21 8.81 -1.60
N PRO A 16 3.10 8.08 -1.35
CA PRO A 16 2.01 8.57 -0.50
C PRO A 16 2.47 9.06 0.88
N GLY A 17 3.44 8.40 1.54
CA GLY A 17 3.97 8.84 2.82
C GLY A 17 4.73 10.17 2.74
N GLY A 18 5.72 10.27 1.85
CA GLY A 18 6.54 11.49 1.69
C GLY A 18 5.72 12.71 1.26
N LEU A 19 4.79 12.52 0.32
CA LEU A 19 3.88 13.60 -0.10
C LEU A 19 2.88 13.97 0.99
N SER A 20 2.35 12.99 1.75
CA SER A 20 1.48 13.29 2.90
C SER A 20 2.21 14.09 3.98
N LEU A 21 3.50 13.82 4.20
CA LEU A 21 4.33 14.60 5.14
C LEU A 21 4.50 16.04 4.63
N ALA A 22 4.84 16.21 3.35
CA ALA A 22 4.99 17.53 2.74
C ALA A 22 3.69 18.34 2.84
N GLN A 23 2.55 17.74 2.49
CA GLN A 23 1.22 18.33 2.62
C GLN A 23 0.91 18.71 4.08
N SER A 24 1.17 17.79 5.03
CA SER A 24 0.91 18.03 6.45
C SER A 24 1.69 19.21 7.00
N ILE A 25 2.99 19.32 6.68
CA ILE A 25 3.81 20.44 7.13
C ILE A 25 3.32 21.75 6.49
N GLN A 26 3.04 21.76 5.18
CA GLN A 26 2.53 22.96 4.49
C GLN A 26 1.20 23.43 5.08
N LYS A 27 0.27 22.50 5.34
CA LYS A 27 -1.04 22.79 5.90
C LYS A 27 -0.98 23.28 7.35
N ASN A 28 -0.27 22.54 8.20
CA ASN A 28 -0.41 22.69 9.65
C ASN A 28 0.65 23.62 10.26
N HIS A 29 1.80 23.83 9.60
CA HIS A 29 2.95 24.49 10.21
C HIS A 29 3.67 25.49 9.28
N ASN A 30 3.00 25.97 8.23
CA ASN A 30 3.54 27.00 7.35
C ASN A 30 2.81 28.34 7.60
N SER A 31 3.07 28.94 8.75
CA SER A 31 2.50 30.22 9.19
C SER A 31 3.55 31.34 9.14
N PRO A 32 3.17 32.62 9.29
CA PRO A 32 4.14 33.71 9.41
C PRO A 32 5.12 33.54 10.59
N GLU A 33 4.66 32.91 11.67
CA GLU A 33 5.41 32.70 12.93
C GLU A 33 6.38 31.52 12.85
N LYS A 34 6.03 30.50 12.06
CA LYS A 34 6.82 29.27 11.91
C LYS A 34 6.67 28.79 10.48
N LYS A 35 7.77 28.79 9.74
CA LYS A 35 7.83 28.45 8.32
C LYS A 35 8.90 27.40 8.09
N PHE A 36 8.60 26.41 7.25
CA PHE A 36 9.57 25.39 6.85
C PHE A 36 9.87 25.52 5.35
N ASN A 37 11.13 25.31 4.98
CA ASN A 37 11.54 25.15 3.60
C ASN A 37 11.57 23.66 3.26
N ILE A 38 10.52 23.15 2.63
CA ILE A 38 10.39 21.73 2.31
C ILE A 38 10.96 21.47 0.92
N LYS A 39 11.87 20.50 0.80
CA LYS A 39 12.42 20.04 -0.47
C LYS A 39 12.14 18.57 -0.64
N VAL A 40 11.33 18.20 -1.64
CA VAL A 40 10.99 16.81 -1.94
C VAL A 40 11.78 16.33 -3.15
N PHE A 41 12.41 15.17 -3.05
CA PHE A 41 13.21 14.57 -4.11
C PHE A 41 12.67 13.19 -4.48
N GLU A 42 12.64 12.87 -5.77
CA GLU A 42 12.16 11.59 -6.29
C GLU A 42 13.11 11.04 -7.35
N ARG A 43 13.37 9.73 -7.30
CA ARG A 43 14.27 9.05 -8.23
C ARG A 43 13.67 8.92 -9.63
N GLU A 44 12.35 8.84 -9.75
CA GLU A 44 11.65 8.90 -11.03
C GLU A 44 11.91 10.26 -11.68
N THR A 45 12.16 10.28 -12.98
CA THR A 45 12.40 11.45 -13.85
C THR A 45 11.14 12.26 -14.12
N THR A 46 9.96 11.64 -14.02
CA THR A 46 8.66 12.28 -14.17
C THR A 46 7.63 11.61 -13.27
N PRO A 47 6.53 12.30 -12.89
CA PRO A 47 5.47 11.68 -12.10
C PRO A 47 4.81 10.46 -12.77
N GLN A 48 4.94 10.34 -14.10
CA GLN A 48 4.35 9.28 -14.91
C GLN A 48 5.35 8.20 -15.37
N GLU A 49 6.62 8.24 -14.93
CA GLU A 49 7.64 7.28 -15.38
C GLU A 49 7.24 5.84 -15.05
N ARG A 50 6.88 5.58 -13.78
CA ARG A 50 6.45 4.27 -13.31
C ARG A 50 4.93 4.18 -13.22
N TRP A 51 4.42 2.99 -13.51
CA TRP A 51 3.07 2.57 -13.18
C TRP A 51 2.84 2.58 -11.67
N GLN A 52 1.98 3.47 -11.18
CA GLN A 52 1.68 3.60 -9.75
C GLN A 52 0.37 2.89 -9.34
N GLY A 53 -0.42 2.40 -10.31
CA GLY A 53 -1.86 2.18 -10.16
C GLY A 53 -2.32 0.75 -9.87
N CYS A 54 -1.97 0.15 -8.73
CA CYS A 54 -2.84 -0.87 -8.13
C CYS A 54 -3.78 -0.21 -7.11
N PHE A 55 -4.92 -0.82 -6.82
CA PHE A 55 -5.74 -0.42 -5.69
C PHE A 55 -4.96 -0.58 -4.39
N ILE A 56 -5.09 0.42 -3.51
CA ILE A 56 -4.76 0.30 -2.09
C ILE A 56 -6.04 0.39 -1.28
N SER A 57 -5.98 -0.05 -0.03
CA SER A 57 -7.09 0.06 0.90
C SER A 57 -6.70 0.98 2.05
N LEU A 58 -7.48 2.03 2.28
CA LEU A 58 -7.36 2.87 3.45
C LEU A 58 -8.44 2.50 4.46
N ASN A 59 -8.05 2.19 5.69
CA ASN A 59 -9.02 1.99 6.77
C ASN A 59 -9.50 3.36 7.30
N SER A 60 -10.50 3.35 8.19
CA SER A 60 -11.10 4.57 8.74
C SER A 60 -10.07 5.49 9.40
N GLN A 61 -9.06 4.92 10.07
CA GLN A 61 -7.96 5.67 10.66
C GLN A 61 -7.04 6.28 9.59
N GLY A 62 -6.65 5.53 8.56
CA GLY A 62 -5.83 6.05 7.48
C GLY A 62 -6.48 7.22 6.75
N VAL A 63 -7.79 7.14 6.47
CA VAL A 63 -8.54 8.27 5.91
C VAL A 63 -8.57 9.46 6.89
N ARG A 64 -8.78 9.20 8.19
CA ARG A 64 -8.77 10.25 9.22
C ARG A 64 -7.42 10.98 9.28
N TRP A 65 -6.30 10.24 9.24
CA TRP A 65 -4.97 10.82 9.24
C TRP A 65 -4.66 11.56 7.94
N LEU A 66 -5.09 11.02 6.79
CA LEU A 66 -4.97 11.68 5.50
C LEU A 66 -5.65 13.05 5.51
N LEU A 67 -6.91 13.13 5.98
CA LEU A 67 -7.66 14.38 6.10
C LEU A 67 -6.99 15.40 7.02
N LYS A 68 -6.24 14.95 8.03
CA LYS A 68 -5.44 15.83 8.88
C LYS A 68 -4.19 16.36 8.16
N CYS A 69 -3.60 15.58 7.25
CA CYS A 69 -2.42 15.98 6.49
C CYS A 69 -2.74 16.93 5.33
N ILE A 70 -3.85 16.73 4.61
CA ILE A 70 -4.09 17.44 3.33
C ILE A 70 -4.92 18.71 3.49
N PRO A 71 -4.67 19.77 2.70
CA PRO A 71 -5.46 21.00 2.72
C PRO A 71 -6.87 20.80 2.11
N GLU A 72 -7.72 21.82 2.22
CA GLU A 72 -9.09 21.78 1.72
C GLU A 72 -9.15 21.61 0.18
N SER A 73 -8.21 22.20 -0.56
CA SER A 73 -8.15 22.08 -2.03
C SER A 73 -8.03 20.62 -2.49
N VAL A 74 -7.14 19.86 -1.85
CA VAL A 74 -6.94 18.42 -2.08
C VAL A 74 -8.13 17.61 -1.53
N THR A 75 -8.65 17.98 -0.35
CA THR A 75 -9.80 17.29 0.27
C THR A 75 -11.04 17.32 -0.61
N ASN A 76 -11.35 18.46 -1.22
CA ASN A 76 -12.52 18.63 -2.09
C ASN A 76 -12.47 17.73 -3.33
N ARG A 77 -11.27 17.33 -3.74
CA ARG A 77 -11.02 16.46 -4.90
C ARG A 77 -10.73 15.00 -4.52
N LEU A 78 -10.75 14.66 -3.23
CA LEU A 78 -10.36 13.33 -2.76
C LEU A 78 -11.24 12.20 -3.31
N HIS A 79 -12.48 12.50 -3.72
CA HIS A 79 -13.38 11.57 -4.42
C HIS A 79 -12.82 11.07 -5.76
N GLU A 80 -11.89 11.78 -6.40
CA GLU A 80 -11.19 11.33 -7.61
C GLU A 80 -10.27 10.11 -7.33
N ALA A 81 -9.75 10.01 -6.10
CA ALA A 81 -8.88 8.92 -5.66
C ALA A 81 -9.59 7.88 -4.78
N ILE A 82 -10.56 8.32 -3.97
CA ILE A 82 -11.36 7.50 -3.07
C ILE A 82 -12.84 7.69 -3.47
N PRO A 83 -13.31 7.05 -4.55
CA PRO A 83 -14.65 7.30 -5.06
C PRO A 83 -15.72 6.89 -4.08
N ASP A 84 -16.82 7.62 -4.00
CA ASP A 84 -17.95 7.24 -3.15
C ASP A 84 -18.48 5.83 -3.49
N PRO A 85 -18.99 5.05 -2.51
CA PRO A 85 -19.54 3.73 -2.78
C PRO A 85 -20.77 3.82 -3.67
N ILE A 86 -20.88 2.95 -4.67
CA ILE A 86 -22.11 2.84 -5.47
C ILE A 86 -23.11 2.00 -4.67
N ILE A 87 -24.07 2.68 -4.04
CA ILE A 87 -25.12 2.08 -3.21
C ILE A 87 -25.83 0.98 -4.02
N ASP A 88 -26.15 -0.14 -3.36
CA ASP A 88 -26.77 -1.36 -3.90
C ASP A 88 -25.94 -2.20 -4.89
N LEU A 89 -24.90 -1.62 -5.51
CA LEU A 89 -24.00 -2.33 -6.41
C LEU A 89 -22.72 -2.82 -5.72
N GLU A 90 -22.20 -2.04 -4.76
CA GLU A 90 -20.93 -2.30 -4.08
C GLU A 90 -21.14 -2.54 -2.58
N THR A 91 -20.45 -3.54 -2.02
CA THR A 91 -20.39 -3.75 -0.57
C THR A 91 -18.95 -3.59 -0.07
N GLN A 92 -18.75 -2.59 0.79
CA GLN A 92 -17.44 -2.20 1.36
C GLN A 92 -17.11 -3.03 2.61
N ASN A 93 -16.83 -4.31 2.38
CA ASN A 93 -16.34 -5.24 3.39
C ASN A 93 -15.30 -6.16 2.75
N ILE A 94 -14.71 -7.05 3.55
CA ILE A 94 -13.68 -8.00 3.10
C ILE A 94 -14.23 -9.41 3.26
N TYR A 95 -14.23 -10.18 2.16
CA TYR A 95 -14.63 -11.59 2.16
C TYR A 95 -13.42 -12.50 1.99
N PHE A 96 -13.35 -13.53 2.83
CA PHE A 96 -12.46 -14.67 2.61
C PHE A 96 -13.33 -15.87 2.27
N CYS A 97 -13.04 -16.51 1.15
CA CYS A 97 -13.70 -17.72 0.69
C CYS A 97 -12.69 -18.88 0.64
N ASP A 98 -13.18 -20.11 0.79
CA ASP A 98 -12.36 -21.29 0.45
C ASP A 98 -12.25 -21.48 -1.07
N HIS A 99 -11.47 -22.48 -1.48
CA HIS A 99 -11.27 -22.90 -2.86
C HIS A 99 -12.55 -23.30 -3.62
N LYS A 100 -13.70 -23.46 -2.96
CA LYS A 100 -15.02 -23.70 -3.59
C LYS A 100 -15.88 -22.45 -3.63
N GLY A 101 -15.43 -21.34 -3.07
CA GLY A 101 -16.20 -20.11 -2.92
C GLY A 101 -16.95 -19.98 -1.59
N SER A 102 -16.90 -20.99 -0.72
CA SER A 102 -17.65 -20.97 0.54
C SER A 102 -17.11 -19.87 1.44
N LEU A 103 -18.00 -18.98 1.91
CA LEU A 103 -17.62 -17.87 2.79
C LEU A 103 -17.05 -18.39 4.13
N LEU A 104 -15.82 -17.98 4.43
CA LEU A 104 -15.10 -18.29 5.65
C LEU A 104 -15.03 -17.09 6.59
N LEU A 105 -14.78 -15.89 6.06
CA LEU A 105 -14.77 -14.65 6.83
C LEU A 105 -15.52 -13.57 6.08
N LYS A 106 -16.37 -12.86 6.81
CA LYS A 106 -16.98 -11.60 6.38
C LYS A 106 -16.63 -10.55 7.41
N SER A 107 -15.94 -9.49 6.99
CA SER A 107 -15.75 -8.35 7.86
C SER A 107 -17.06 -7.55 8.01
N PRO A 108 -17.21 -6.76 9.09
CA PRO A 108 -18.40 -5.93 9.30
C PRO A 108 -18.66 -5.02 8.10
N ALA A 109 -19.92 -4.96 7.67
CA ALA A 109 -20.35 -4.11 6.57
C ALA A 109 -20.86 -2.79 7.14
N PHE A 110 -20.27 -1.69 6.73
CA PHE A 110 -20.71 -0.35 7.13
C PHE A 110 -21.28 0.36 5.91
N LYS A 111 -22.43 1.02 6.10
CA LYS A 111 -22.98 1.94 5.10
C LYS A 111 -22.43 3.33 5.38
N PHE A 112 -21.77 3.90 4.39
CA PHE A 112 -21.28 5.28 4.41
C PHE A 112 -21.38 5.82 2.99
N LYS A 113 -21.66 7.11 2.87
CA LYS A 113 -21.84 7.76 1.56
C LYS A 113 -20.52 8.20 0.94
N ASN A 114 -19.56 8.57 1.78
CA ASN A 114 -18.29 9.15 1.36
C ASN A 114 -17.19 8.94 2.41
N PHE A 115 -15.98 9.39 2.08
CA PHE A 115 -14.82 9.28 2.96
C PHE A 115 -14.96 10.07 4.27
N HIS A 116 -15.78 11.13 4.33
CA HIS A 116 -16.02 11.87 5.56
C HIS A 116 -16.81 11.04 6.59
N GLU A 117 -17.87 10.37 6.15
CA GLU A 117 -18.62 9.44 7.02
C GLU A 117 -17.74 8.25 7.41
N PHE A 118 -17.01 7.68 6.45
CA PHE A 118 -16.10 6.55 6.70
C PHE A 118 -15.02 6.85 7.77
N SER A 119 -14.41 8.03 7.73
CA SER A 119 -13.37 8.44 8.68
C SER A 119 -13.84 8.55 10.13
N LYS A 120 -15.16 8.60 10.37
CA LYS A 120 -15.77 8.66 11.70
C LYS A 120 -15.97 7.28 12.34
N LEU A 121 -15.90 6.21 11.54
CA LEU A 121 -15.98 4.85 12.05
C LEU A 121 -14.82 4.57 13.02
N LYS A 122 -15.08 3.80 14.08
CA LYS A 122 -14.05 3.34 15.03
C LYS A 122 -13.49 1.97 14.65
N SER A 123 -14.18 1.26 13.77
CA SER A 123 -13.78 -0.04 13.25
C SER A 123 -12.62 0.08 12.27
N GLU A 124 -11.65 -0.80 12.43
CA GLU A 124 -10.48 -0.94 11.56
C GLU A 124 -10.61 -2.16 10.63
N PHE A 125 -11.73 -2.89 10.71
CA PHE A 125 -11.97 -4.13 9.96
C PHE A 125 -12.61 -3.90 8.59
N THR A 126 -12.72 -2.64 8.17
CA THR A 126 -13.19 -2.25 6.85
C THR A 126 -12.16 -1.36 6.18
N GLY A 127 -12.16 -1.37 4.87
CA GLY A 127 -11.24 -0.64 4.03
C GLY A 127 -11.97 0.05 2.90
N PHE A 128 -11.46 1.21 2.51
CA PHE A 128 -11.96 2.00 1.40
C PHE A 128 -11.00 1.81 0.22
N SER A 129 -11.50 1.19 -0.84
CA SER A 129 -10.78 1.04 -2.10
C SER A 129 -10.37 2.39 -2.67
N THR A 130 -9.07 2.56 -2.89
CA THR A 130 -8.43 3.82 -3.27
C THR A 130 -7.52 3.61 -4.48
N TYR A 131 -7.64 4.46 -5.48
CA TYR A 131 -6.74 4.50 -6.64
C TYR A 131 -5.40 5.14 -6.24
N ARG A 132 -4.34 4.32 -6.12
CA ARG A 132 -3.04 4.78 -5.60
C ARG A 132 -2.38 5.84 -6.49
N ASP A 133 -2.53 5.70 -7.80
CA ASP A 133 -2.08 6.66 -8.81
C ASP A 133 -2.80 8.01 -8.62
N ARG A 134 -4.13 8.00 -8.53
CA ARG A 134 -4.90 9.24 -8.31
C ARG A 134 -4.64 9.87 -6.96
N LEU A 135 -4.46 9.07 -5.90
CA LEU A 135 -4.08 9.59 -4.59
C LEU A 135 -2.72 10.31 -4.67
N ARG A 136 -1.74 9.73 -5.38
CA ARG A 136 -0.44 10.38 -5.59
C ARG A 136 -0.59 11.68 -6.39
N ASP A 137 -1.37 11.68 -7.47
CA ASP A 137 -1.64 12.87 -8.30
C ASP A 137 -2.22 14.02 -7.46
N LEU A 138 -3.20 13.72 -6.59
CA LEU A 138 -3.78 14.72 -5.68
C LEU A 138 -2.77 15.21 -4.64
N LEU A 139 -1.97 14.31 -4.06
CA LEU A 139 -0.96 14.67 -3.07
C LEU A 139 0.21 15.50 -3.64
N LEU A 140 0.41 15.48 -4.96
CA LEU A 140 1.40 16.34 -5.64
C LEU A 140 0.94 17.81 -5.75
N GLU A 141 -0.34 18.11 -5.57
CA GLU A 141 -0.88 19.47 -5.72
C GLU A 141 -0.18 20.46 -4.76
N GLY A 142 0.48 21.48 -5.32
CA GLY A 142 1.21 22.49 -4.53
C GLY A 142 2.56 22.03 -3.96
N ILE A 143 3.01 20.81 -4.28
CA ILE A 143 4.31 20.29 -3.85
C ILE A 143 5.30 20.36 -5.02
N ASP A 144 6.38 21.14 -4.85
CA ASP A 144 7.49 21.18 -5.81
C ASP A 144 8.42 19.97 -5.59
N VAL A 145 8.26 18.95 -6.44
CA VAL A 145 9.09 17.74 -6.41
C VAL A 145 10.24 17.87 -7.41
N GLN A 146 11.45 17.62 -6.93
CA GLN A 146 12.66 17.55 -7.73
C GLN A 146 12.85 16.12 -8.24
N TRP A 147 12.52 15.91 -9.51
CA TRP A 147 12.54 14.60 -10.19
C TRP A 147 13.93 14.22 -10.72
N GLY A 148 14.14 12.93 -10.99
CA GLY A 148 15.40 12.37 -11.48
C GLY A 148 16.51 12.33 -10.42
N LYS A 149 16.14 12.45 -9.14
CA LYS A 149 17.03 12.62 -8.00
C LYS A 149 17.06 11.36 -7.14
N LYS A 150 17.84 10.38 -7.60
CA LYS A 150 18.09 9.14 -6.85
C LYS A 150 19.11 9.39 -5.74
N CYS A 151 18.62 9.53 -4.51
CA CYS A 151 19.48 9.64 -3.33
C CYS A 151 20.24 8.34 -3.10
N ILE A 152 21.51 8.43 -2.72
CA ILE A 152 22.41 7.29 -2.46
C ILE A 152 22.97 7.28 -1.05
N GLY A 153 22.78 8.36 -0.27
CA GLY A 153 23.25 8.47 1.10
C GLY A 153 23.19 9.91 1.60
N TYR A 154 23.79 10.14 2.76
CA TYR A 154 23.90 11.47 3.36
C TYR A 154 25.20 11.66 4.14
N GLU A 155 25.56 12.92 4.39
CA GLU A 155 26.56 13.32 5.38
C GLU A 155 25.87 14.18 6.45
N GLU A 156 26.17 13.95 7.72
CA GLU A 156 25.55 14.66 8.86
C GLU A 156 26.65 15.23 9.76
N ASP A 157 26.46 16.46 10.23
CA ASP A 157 27.33 17.15 11.19
C ASP A 157 26.49 17.93 12.23
N GLU A 158 27.15 18.72 13.07
CA GLU A 158 26.48 19.50 14.12
C GLU A 158 25.56 20.59 13.55
N GLU A 159 25.86 21.10 12.36
CA GLU A 159 25.12 22.18 11.70
C GLU A 159 23.90 21.67 10.94
N GLY A 160 23.95 20.48 10.35
CA GLY A 160 22.86 19.96 9.55
C GLY A 160 23.11 18.60 8.90
N VAL A 161 22.43 18.38 7.78
CA VAL A 161 22.53 17.16 6.97
C VAL A 161 22.57 17.49 5.49
N CYS A 162 23.37 16.73 4.74
CA CYS A 162 23.54 16.87 3.30
C CYS A 162 23.13 15.58 2.59
N ALA A 163 22.04 15.61 1.82
CA ALA A 163 21.64 14.51 0.94
C ALA A 163 22.57 14.43 -0.29
N ILE A 164 22.96 13.22 -0.67
CA ILE A 164 23.86 12.93 -1.79
C ILE A 164 23.10 12.14 -2.85
N PHE A 165 23.15 12.58 -4.11
CA PHE A 165 22.44 11.97 -5.23
C PHE A 165 23.40 11.29 -6.22
N GLU A 166 22.89 10.29 -6.95
CA GLU A 166 23.65 9.51 -7.93
C GLU A 166 24.27 10.36 -9.05
N ASP A 167 23.65 11.49 -9.39
CA ASP A 167 24.15 12.46 -10.39
C ASP A 167 25.30 13.36 -9.85
N GLY A 168 25.75 13.13 -8.62
CA GLY A 168 26.77 13.91 -7.94
C GLY A 168 26.26 15.21 -7.30
N SER A 169 24.99 15.57 -7.48
CA SER A 169 24.41 16.73 -6.82
C SER A 169 24.24 16.48 -5.32
N ARG A 170 24.28 17.57 -4.54
CA ARG A 170 24.24 17.55 -3.08
C ARG A 170 23.31 18.64 -2.57
N VAL A 171 22.50 18.35 -1.55
CA VAL A 171 21.53 19.31 -1.00
C VAL A 171 21.65 19.34 0.52
N LYS A 172 21.94 20.53 1.06
CA LYS A 172 21.98 20.77 2.52
C LYS A 172 20.59 21.13 3.07
N GLY A 173 20.34 20.71 4.29
CA GLY A 173 19.16 21.04 5.10
C GLY A 173 19.40 20.77 6.59
N ASP A 174 18.41 21.10 7.42
CA ASP A 174 18.47 20.91 8.87
C ASP A 174 18.06 19.49 9.27
N PHE A 175 17.15 18.90 8.50
CA PHE A 175 16.61 17.55 8.72
C PHE A 175 16.45 16.79 7.39
N LEU A 176 16.63 15.47 7.44
CA LEU A 176 16.44 14.57 6.31
C LEU A 176 15.48 13.44 6.69
N ILE A 177 14.48 13.21 5.85
CA ILE A 177 13.47 12.17 6.03
C ILE A 177 13.61 11.16 4.89
N GLY A 178 13.91 9.91 5.24
CA GLY A 178 13.80 8.78 4.31
C GLY A 178 12.35 8.32 4.18
N ALA A 179 11.76 8.55 3.01
CA ALA A 179 10.43 8.10 2.60
C ALA A 179 10.49 7.28 1.29
N ASP A 180 11.65 6.67 1.04
CA ASP A 180 12.12 6.08 -0.22
C ASP A 180 11.92 4.56 -0.31
N GLY A 181 11.04 4.04 0.54
CA GLY A 181 10.53 2.67 0.47
C GLY A 181 11.48 1.59 0.98
N ILE A 182 11.09 0.32 0.79
CA ILE A 182 11.77 -0.85 1.39
C ILE A 182 13.28 -0.95 1.09
N ASN A 183 13.75 -0.33 0.00
CA ASN A 183 15.16 -0.34 -0.41
C ASN A 183 15.95 0.91 -0.02
N SER A 184 15.39 1.74 0.86
CA SER A 184 15.95 3.00 1.35
C SER A 184 17.46 2.94 1.64
N PRO A 185 18.31 3.64 0.85
CA PRO A 185 19.70 3.91 1.22
C PRO A 185 19.81 4.67 2.54
N ILE A 186 18.86 5.57 2.83
CA ILE A 186 18.85 6.35 4.08
C ILE A 186 18.68 5.42 5.28
N ARG A 187 17.74 4.48 5.24
CA ARG A 187 17.59 3.45 6.30
C ARG A 187 18.85 2.62 6.42
N LYS A 188 19.41 2.13 5.32
CA LYS A 188 20.61 1.28 5.34
C LYS A 188 21.81 1.98 6.02
N GLN A 189 21.95 3.29 5.84
CA GLN A 189 22.97 4.09 6.50
C GLN A 189 22.62 4.40 7.97
N LYS A 190 21.37 4.76 8.27
CA LYS A 190 20.95 5.14 9.63
C LYS A 190 20.83 3.96 10.59
N ILE A 191 20.31 2.83 10.11
CA ILE A 191 19.96 1.65 10.92
C ILE A 191 20.38 0.38 10.16
N PRO A 192 21.70 0.14 9.98
CA PRO A 192 22.20 -1.02 9.23
C PRO A 192 21.80 -2.36 9.86
N GLU A 193 21.49 -2.38 11.16
CA GLU A 193 21.05 -3.56 11.90
C GLU A 193 19.59 -3.94 11.58
N LEU A 194 18.79 -3.04 10.99
CA LEU A 194 17.40 -3.32 10.63
C LEU A 194 17.34 -4.23 9.41
N LYS A 195 17.11 -5.51 9.67
CA LYS A 195 17.20 -6.57 8.67
C LYS A 195 15.95 -6.66 7.82
N MET A 196 16.15 -6.94 6.54
CA MET A 196 15.08 -7.42 5.68
C MET A 196 14.84 -8.90 5.95
N HIS A 197 13.58 -9.31 6.04
CA HIS A 197 13.16 -10.68 6.25
C HIS A 197 12.36 -11.17 5.05
N ASP A 198 12.80 -12.31 4.50
CA ASP A 198 12.10 -13.01 3.44
C ASP A 198 10.97 -13.87 4.04
N ILE A 199 9.76 -13.68 3.54
CA ILE A 199 8.56 -14.35 4.07
C ILE A 199 8.42 -15.76 3.47
N GLY A 200 9.11 -16.07 2.39
CA GLY A 200 9.00 -17.34 1.68
C GLY A 200 7.70 -17.48 0.88
N ILE A 201 7.17 -16.35 0.38
CA ILE A 201 5.96 -16.31 -0.45
C ILE A 201 6.27 -15.56 -1.73
N THR A 202 5.92 -16.17 -2.86
CA THR A 202 5.92 -15.54 -4.17
C THR A 202 4.57 -14.90 -4.39
N ASP A 203 4.57 -13.64 -4.83
CA ASP A 203 3.37 -12.82 -5.03
C ASP A 203 3.40 -12.17 -6.41
N PHE A 204 2.24 -12.18 -7.06
CA PHE A 204 2.00 -11.56 -8.35
C PHE A 204 0.89 -10.53 -8.20
N ILE A 205 1.05 -9.34 -8.78
CA ILE A 205 0.02 -8.28 -8.75
C ILE A 205 -0.13 -7.67 -10.15
N VAL A 206 -1.38 -7.44 -10.55
CA VAL A 206 -1.73 -6.90 -11.87
C VAL A 206 -3.10 -6.23 -11.86
N ASP A 207 -3.36 -5.30 -12.78
CA ASP A 207 -4.72 -4.82 -13.08
C ASP A 207 -5.27 -5.46 -14.36
N VAL A 208 -6.53 -5.87 -14.28
CA VAL A 208 -7.33 -6.36 -15.41
C VAL A 208 -8.68 -5.65 -15.48
N PHE A 209 -9.32 -5.74 -16.65
CA PHE A 209 -10.56 -5.02 -16.96
C PHE A 209 -11.68 -6.00 -17.38
N PRO A 210 -12.18 -6.83 -16.45
CA PRO A 210 -13.16 -7.84 -16.78
C PRO A 210 -14.52 -7.22 -17.15
N LYS A 211 -15.20 -7.88 -18.09
CA LYS A 211 -16.60 -7.59 -18.43
C LYS A 211 -17.51 -7.93 -17.24
N LYS A 212 -18.67 -7.26 -17.18
CA LYS A 212 -19.67 -7.48 -16.12
C LYS A 212 -20.03 -8.95 -15.90
N GLY A 213 -20.25 -9.72 -16.97
CA GLY A 213 -20.64 -11.13 -16.86
C GLY A 213 -19.63 -12.02 -16.13
N LEU A 214 -18.32 -11.77 -16.28
CA LEU A 214 -17.28 -12.53 -15.58
C LEU A 214 -17.28 -12.19 -14.08
N VAL A 215 -17.47 -10.91 -13.73
CA VAL A 215 -17.58 -10.47 -12.33
C VAL A 215 -18.88 -10.96 -11.69
N ASP A 216 -19.99 -11.02 -12.44
CA ASP A 216 -21.25 -11.60 -11.97
C ASP A 216 -21.11 -13.09 -11.64
N ARG A 217 -20.42 -13.87 -12.49
CA ARG A 217 -20.10 -15.28 -12.22
C ARG A 217 -19.25 -15.44 -10.96
N LEU A 218 -18.22 -14.60 -10.80
CA LEU A 218 -17.40 -14.57 -9.58
C LEU A 218 -18.26 -14.27 -8.34
N ASN A 219 -19.15 -13.27 -8.44
CA ASN A 219 -20.06 -12.86 -7.36
C ASN A 219 -21.08 -13.93 -6.99
N ALA A 220 -21.56 -14.71 -7.95
CA ALA A 220 -22.51 -15.80 -7.71
C ALA A 220 -21.91 -16.87 -6.78
N ILE A 221 -20.58 -17.05 -6.83
CA ILE A 221 -19.85 -18.05 -6.05
C ILE A 221 -19.32 -17.47 -4.74
N THR A 222 -18.73 -16.28 -4.80
CA THR A 222 -17.96 -15.69 -3.68
C THR A 222 -18.69 -14.58 -2.94
N GLY A 223 -19.89 -14.17 -3.39
CA GLY A 223 -20.63 -13.02 -2.87
C GLY A 223 -20.21 -11.68 -3.48
N LYS A 224 -20.86 -10.58 -3.09
CA LYS A 224 -20.76 -9.26 -3.75
C LYS A 224 -19.74 -8.27 -3.13
N SER A 225 -18.89 -8.73 -2.22
CA SER A 225 -17.86 -7.87 -1.61
C SER A 225 -16.87 -7.35 -2.65
N ILE A 226 -16.51 -6.07 -2.60
CA ILE A 226 -15.53 -5.52 -3.56
C ILE A 226 -14.08 -5.91 -3.24
N MET A 227 -13.81 -6.43 -2.03
CA MET A 227 -12.50 -6.91 -1.59
C MET A 227 -12.60 -8.39 -1.22
N LYS A 228 -11.95 -9.25 -2.00
CA LYS A 228 -12.07 -10.69 -1.84
C LYS A 228 -10.72 -11.36 -1.75
N VAL A 229 -10.68 -12.42 -0.96
CA VAL A 229 -9.57 -13.37 -0.91
C VAL A 229 -10.16 -14.76 -1.04
N THR A 230 -9.60 -15.58 -1.92
CA THR A 230 -9.93 -17.00 -2.02
C THR A 230 -8.70 -17.80 -1.60
N ILE A 231 -8.88 -18.73 -0.66
CA ILE A 231 -7.78 -19.51 -0.08
C ILE A 231 -7.85 -20.96 -0.57
N GLY A 232 -6.77 -21.40 -1.22
CA GLY A 232 -6.57 -22.76 -1.69
C GLY A 232 -6.40 -23.78 -0.58
N THR A 233 -6.30 -25.06 -0.93
CA THR A 233 -5.97 -26.12 0.04
C THR A 233 -4.47 -26.28 0.22
N ASN A 234 -3.69 -25.88 -0.78
CA ASN A 234 -2.25 -26.11 -0.87
C ASN A 234 -1.45 -24.79 -0.79
N GLY A 235 -1.89 -23.87 0.08
CA GLY A 235 -1.13 -22.67 0.43
C GLY A 235 -1.19 -21.52 -0.57
N ASP A 236 -1.90 -21.66 -1.69
CA ASP A 236 -2.14 -20.54 -2.60
C ASP A 236 -3.30 -19.66 -2.14
N CYS A 237 -3.19 -18.37 -2.44
CA CYS A 237 -4.26 -17.39 -2.26
C CYS A 237 -4.42 -16.56 -3.53
N MET A 238 -5.66 -16.19 -3.85
CA MET A 238 -5.94 -15.14 -4.82
C MET A 238 -6.75 -14.04 -4.15
N GLY A 239 -6.22 -12.82 -4.16
CA GLY A 239 -6.90 -11.62 -3.71
C GLY A 239 -7.36 -10.78 -4.90
N CYS A 240 -8.48 -10.07 -4.77
CA CYS A 240 -8.83 -9.00 -5.70
C CYS A 240 -9.56 -7.85 -5.01
N ILE A 241 -9.33 -6.65 -5.53
CA ILE A 241 -10.09 -5.44 -5.26
C ILE A 241 -10.61 -4.96 -6.60
N TYR A 242 -11.91 -4.73 -6.71
CA TYR A 242 -12.46 -4.25 -7.97
C TYR A 242 -13.58 -3.24 -7.75
N ARG A 243 -13.70 -2.31 -8.69
CA ARG A 243 -14.76 -1.32 -8.71
C ARG A 243 -15.41 -1.24 -10.07
N TYR A 244 -16.70 -0.96 -10.05
CA TYR A 244 -17.42 -0.69 -11.28
C TYR A 244 -16.94 0.64 -11.84
N ILE A 245 -16.56 0.68 -13.11
CA ILE A 245 -16.25 1.94 -13.79
C ILE A 245 -17.56 2.39 -14.44
N PRO A 246 -18.28 3.40 -13.89
CA PRO A 246 -19.37 4.01 -14.60
C PRO A 246 -18.81 4.61 -15.89
N VAL A 247 -19.46 4.32 -17.01
CA VAL A 247 -19.02 4.66 -18.37
C VAL A 247 -18.89 6.18 -18.50
N ASP A 248 -17.69 6.72 -18.20
CA ASP A 248 -17.03 7.76 -18.99
C ASP A 248 -15.57 7.98 -18.54
N TYR A 249 -14.63 7.39 -19.27
CA TYR A 249 -13.25 7.87 -19.39
C TYR A 249 -12.80 7.61 -20.84
N SER A 250 -13.48 8.28 -21.79
CA SER A 250 -13.09 8.38 -23.22
C SER A 250 -13.03 7.08 -24.05
N ASP A 251 -14.18 6.38 -24.07
CA ASP A 251 -14.73 5.45 -25.08
C ASP A 251 -13.87 4.31 -25.67
N LEU A 252 -14.23 3.06 -25.33
CA LEU A 252 -13.96 1.84 -26.14
C LEU A 252 -15.11 0.81 -25.96
N ASN A 253 -16.19 0.99 -26.75
CA ASN A 253 -17.33 0.09 -27.02
C ASN A 253 -18.57 0.16 -26.11
N ASN A 254 -18.75 1.19 -25.27
CA ASN A 254 -19.99 1.40 -24.48
C ASN A 254 -20.43 0.24 -23.54
N GLU A 255 -19.62 -0.81 -23.36
CA GLU A 255 -19.93 -1.90 -22.44
C GLU A 255 -19.42 -1.58 -21.02
N PRO A 256 -20.24 -1.77 -19.98
CA PRO A 256 -19.82 -1.55 -18.61
C PRO A 256 -18.73 -2.54 -18.19
N ARG A 257 -17.64 -2.02 -17.60
CA ARG A 257 -16.47 -2.80 -17.17
C ARG A 257 -16.11 -2.50 -15.72
N TYR A 258 -15.40 -3.45 -15.11
CA TYR A 258 -14.76 -3.26 -13.82
C TYR A 258 -13.28 -2.98 -14.02
N ARG A 259 -12.69 -2.15 -13.15
CA ARG A 259 -11.24 -2.18 -12.92
C ARG A 259 -11.00 -3.13 -11.76
N MET A 260 -10.11 -4.09 -11.92
CA MET A 260 -9.78 -5.08 -10.90
C MET A 260 -8.27 -5.14 -10.73
N SER A 261 -7.78 -4.79 -9.54
CA SER A 261 -6.44 -5.21 -9.11
C SER A 261 -6.57 -6.61 -8.53
N MET A 262 -5.82 -7.55 -9.06
CA MET A 262 -5.77 -8.90 -8.55
C MET A 262 -4.34 -9.28 -8.16
N GLY A 263 -4.24 -10.14 -7.17
CA GLY A 263 -2.99 -10.76 -6.79
C GLY A 263 -3.15 -12.26 -6.62
N TYR A 264 -2.11 -12.99 -6.97
CA TYR A 264 -1.99 -14.42 -6.72
C TYR A 264 -0.68 -14.67 -5.99
N SER A 265 -0.75 -15.46 -4.93
CA SER A 265 0.41 -15.73 -4.09
C SER A 265 0.43 -17.19 -3.65
N TYR A 266 1.62 -17.75 -3.52
CA TYR A 266 1.84 -19.11 -3.07
C TYR A 266 3.18 -19.23 -2.34
N LEU A 267 3.35 -20.27 -1.55
CA LEU A 267 4.61 -20.55 -0.85
C LEU A 267 5.73 -20.84 -1.84
N THR A 268 6.85 -20.13 -1.69
CA THR A 268 8.02 -20.28 -2.56
C THR A 268 8.65 -21.66 -2.33
N GLU A 269 8.75 -22.48 -3.37
CA GLU A 269 9.51 -23.72 -3.34
C GLU A 269 11.01 -23.38 -3.20
N LYS A 270 11.69 -23.93 -2.18
CA LYS A 270 13.11 -23.64 -1.90
C LYS A 270 14.09 -24.08 -3.00
N ASN A 271 13.61 -24.68 -4.09
CA ASN A 271 14.42 -25.20 -5.19
C ASN A 271 14.53 -24.25 -6.39
N GLY A 272 14.60 -22.94 -6.12
CA GLY A 272 15.29 -21.99 -6.99
C GLY A 272 14.46 -21.43 -8.14
N VAL A 273 13.82 -20.28 -7.88
CA VAL A 273 14.10 -19.08 -8.68
C VAL A 273 14.11 -17.88 -7.73
N ASP A 274 15.32 -17.48 -7.32
CA ASP A 274 15.53 -16.33 -6.44
C ASP A 274 15.60 -15.07 -7.31
N TYR A 275 14.43 -14.54 -7.69
CA TYR A 275 14.40 -13.21 -8.32
C TYR A 275 14.73 -12.18 -7.25
N LYS A 276 15.98 -11.71 -7.23
CA LYS A 276 16.39 -10.58 -6.40
C LYS A 276 15.52 -9.38 -6.75
N ALA A 277 14.56 -9.07 -5.88
CA ALA A 277 13.65 -7.93 -6.01
C ALA A 277 14.37 -6.58 -6.21
N ASP A 278 15.65 -6.51 -5.80
CA ASP A 278 16.48 -5.31 -5.87
C ASP A 278 17.14 -5.09 -7.25
N ASP A 279 17.13 -6.12 -8.12
CA ASP A 279 17.73 -6.11 -9.45
C ASP A 279 16.71 -6.15 -10.59
N LEU A 280 15.43 -5.89 -10.31
CA LEU A 280 14.40 -5.78 -11.34
C LEU A 280 14.19 -4.29 -11.73
N PRO A 281 14.96 -3.73 -12.68
CA PRO A 281 14.34 -2.75 -13.56
C PRO A 281 13.12 -3.44 -14.19
N THR A 282 12.11 -2.66 -14.55
CA THR A 282 10.89 -3.11 -15.25
C THR A 282 11.15 -3.91 -16.54
N THR A 283 12.41 -4.14 -16.91
CA THR A 283 12.96 -4.76 -18.10
C THR A 283 13.66 -6.12 -17.89
N LYS A 284 13.79 -6.64 -16.65
CA LYS A 284 14.40 -7.97 -16.40
C LYS A 284 13.52 -8.94 -15.62
N LEU A 285 12.21 -8.88 -15.83
CA LEU A 285 11.37 -10.03 -15.50
C LEU A 285 11.66 -11.15 -16.52
N PRO A 286 11.51 -12.45 -16.15
CA PRO A 286 11.20 -13.46 -17.16
C PRO A 286 10.07 -12.94 -18.06
N ASN A 287 10.04 -13.38 -19.31
CA ASN A 287 9.02 -12.92 -20.26
C ASN A 287 7.63 -12.97 -19.59
N ASP A 288 6.82 -11.90 -19.67
CA ASP A 288 5.51 -11.83 -19.00
C ASP A 288 4.64 -13.05 -19.35
N ASP A 289 4.79 -13.59 -20.56
CA ASP A 289 4.16 -14.84 -21.01
C ASP A 289 4.55 -16.05 -20.14
N GLU A 290 5.85 -16.24 -19.86
CA GLU A 290 6.35 -17.35 -19.02
C GLU A 290 5.81 -17.24 -17.59
N VAL A 291 5.71 -16.02 -17.07
CA VAL A 291 5.13 -15.77 -15.74
C VAL A 291 3.64 -16.11 -15.73
N LEU A 292 2.90 -15.72 -16.77
CA LEU A 292 1.48 -16.03 -16.88
C LEU A 292 1.24 -17.54 -17.00
N ASP A 293 2.06 -18.24 -17.77
CA ASP A 293 2.01 -19.70 -17.89
C ASP A 293 2.27 -20.37 -16.54
N GLU A 294 3.26 -19.89 -15.79
CA GLU A 294 3.56 -20.38 -14.43
C GLU A 294 2.38 -20.14 -13.47
N ILE A 295 1.78 -18.95 -13.48
CA ILE A 295 0.62 -18.63 -12.64
C ILE A 295 -0.55 -19.58 -12.97
N LYS A 296 -0.87 -19.74 -14.26
CA LYS A 296 -1.97 -20.62 -14.70
C LYS A 296 -1.69 -22.08 -14.36
N ARG A 297 -0.44 -22.53 -14.50
CA ARG A 297 -0.01 -23.88 -14.09
C ARG A 297 -0.22 -24.08 -12.59
N ARG A 298 0.27 -23.16 -11.75
CA ARG A 298 0.11 -23.20 -10.28
C ARG A 298 -1.36 -23.19 -9.85
N ILE A 299 -2.21 -22.39 -10.50
CA ILE A 299 -3.66 -22.40 -10.22
C ILE A 299 -4.26 -23.78 -10.47
N LYS A 300 -3.91 -24.43 -11.59
CA LYS A 300 -4.40 -25.78 -11.94
C LYS A 300 -3.87 -26.86 -10.99
N GLU A 301 -2.65 -26.72 -10.48
CA GLU A 301 -2.03 -27.68 -9.56
C GLU A 301 -2.53 -27.55 -8.11
N LEU A 302 -2.74 -26.31 -7.65
CA LEU A 302 -3.02 -26.02 -6.24
C LEU A 302 -4.51 -25.95 -5.95
N ARG A 303 -5.37 -25.85 -6.98
CA ARG A 303 -6.83 -25.82 -6.83
C ARG A 303 -7.53 -26.98 -7.54
N PRO A 304 -8.64 -27.48 -6.97
CA PRO A 304 -9.46 -28.46 -7.67
C PRO A 304 -10.14 -27.83 -8.89
N GLU A 305 -10.47 -28.68 -9.85
CA GLU A 305 -11.30 -28.28 -10.98
C GLU A 305 -12.69 -27.82 -10.50
N GLY A 306 -13.22 -26.80 -11.17
CA GLY A 306 -14.52 -26.23 -10.86
C GLY A 306 -14.68 -24.80 -11.37
N GLU A 307 -15.88 -24.27 -11.23
CA GLU A 307 -16.25 -22.95 -11.77
C GLU A 307 -15.36 -21.82 -11.24
N LEU A 308 -15.01 -21.83 -9.94
CA LEU A 308 -14.13 -20.80 -9.37
C LEU A 308 -12.74 -20.83 -10.02
N THR A 309 -12.16 -22.01 -10.21
CA THR A 309 -10.85 -22.19 -10.87
C THR A 309 -10.91 -21.77 -12.33
N SER A 310 -12.00 -22.08 -13.05
CA SER A 310 -12.23 -21.58 -14.42
C SER A 310 -12.24 -20.06 -14.48
N ILE A 311 -13.02 -19.41 -13.60
CA ILE A 311 -13.10 -17.94 -13.53
C ILE A 311 -11.74 -17.32 -13.21
N MET A 312 -10.96 -17.94 -12.31
CA MET A 312 -9.60 -17.47 -12.01
C MET A 312 -8.73 -17.49 -13.27
N LEU A 313 -8.71 -18.61 -14.00
CA LEU A 313 -7.93 -18.73 -15.25
C LEU A 313 -8.39 -17.69 -16.29
N GLU A 314 -9.70 -17.52 -16.47
CA GLU A 314 -10.27 -16.51 -17.37
C GLU A 314 -9.87 -15.08 -16.98
N LEU A 315 -9.76 -14.76 -15.68
CA LEU A 315 -9.26 -13.46 -15.21
C LEU A 315 -7.78 -13.28 -15.55
N TRP A 316 -6.96 -14.31 -15.39
CA TRP A 316 -5.54 -14.29 -15.74
C TRP A 316 -5.29 -14.26 -17.25
N ASP A 317 -6.23 -14.74 -18.07
CA ASP A 317 -6.21 -14.58 -19.53
C ASP A 317 -6.43 -13.12 -19.98
N LEU A 318 -6.95 -12.24 -19.11
CA LEU A 318 -7.14 -10.81 -19.41
C LEU A 318 -5.87 -9.96 -19.21
N VAL A 319 -4.81 -10.54 -18.65
CA VAL A 319 -3.58 -9.79 -18.37
C VAL A 319 -2.91 -9.40 -19.68
N LYS A 320 -2.73 -8.09 -19.87
CA LYS A 320 -1.89 -7.56 -20.95
C LYS A 320 -0.43 -7.53 -20.52
N THR A 321 0.44 -8.06 -21.37
CA THR A 321 1.90 -7.99 -21.19
C THR A 321 2.41 -6.57 -21.38
N ARG A 322 3.60 -6.26 -20.83
CA ARG A 322 4.27 -4.97 -21.06
C ARG A 322 4.49 -4.69 -22.55
N ASN A 323 4.75 -5.72 -23.35
CA ASN A 323 4.97 -5.59 -24.79
C ASN A 323 3.71 -5.12 -25.52
N GLU A 324 2.53 -5.62 -25.14
CA GLU A 324 1.25 -5.19 -25.71
C GLU A 324 0.92 -3.77 -25.26
N ILE A 325 1.08 -3.50 -23.95
CA ILE A 325 0.81 -2.20 -23.35
C ILE A 325 1.66 -1.08 -24.00
N ASN A 326 2.94 -1.32 -24.26
CA ASN A 326 3.84 -0.32 -24.84
C ASN A 326 3.54 -0.02 -26.32
N LYS A 327 2.93 -0.96 -27.06
CA LYS A 327 2.56 -0.77 -28.48
C LYS A 327 1.34 0.12 -28.63
N GLU A 328 0.40 0.06 -27.69
CA GLU A 328 -0.84 0.83 -27.71
C GLU A 328 -0.61 2.23 -27.10
N GLN A 329 0.01 3.15 -27.86
CA GLN A 329 0.29 4.55 -27.47
C GLN A 329 -0.95 5.41 -27.13
N LYS A 330 -2.16 4.83 -27.13
CA LYS A 330 -3.44 5.54 -27.24
C LYS A 330 -4.30 5.50 -25.97
N TYR A 331 -3.78 5.01 -24.84
CA TYR A 331 -4.58 4.96 -23.62
C TYR A 331 -4.51 6.26 -22.83
N PRO A 332 -5.64 6.98 -22.68
CA PRO A 332 -5.70 8.20 -21.90
C PRO A 332 -5.55 7.82 -20.42
N HIS A 333 -4.37 8.08 -19.88
CA HIS A 333 -3.90 7.64 -18.56
C HIS A 333 -3.68 6.12 -18.46
N LYS A 334 -2.49 5.75 -17.99
CA LYS A 334 -2.01 4.38 -17.74
C LYS A 334 -2.87 3.67 -16.67
N ALA A 335 -4.10 3.30 -16.99
CA ALA A 335 -5.07 2.69 -16.07
C ALA A 335 -4.75 1.21 -15.77
N HIS A 336 -3.89 0.58 -16.57
CA HIS A 336 -3.38 -0.76 -16.29
C HIS A 336 -2.31 -0.72 -15.19
N TYR A 337 -2.02 -1.83 -14.55
CA TYR A 337 -0.86 -2.02 -13.69
C TYR A 337 -0.21 -3.28 -14.21
N PRO A 338 1.01 -3.22 -14.76
CA PRO A 338 1.61 -4.36 -15.43
C PRO A 338 1.87 -5.46 -14.41
N LEU A 339 1.95 -6.70 -14.89
CA LEU A 339 2.25 -7.85 -14.05
C LEU A 339 3.56 -7.65 -13.28
N ILE A 340 3.49 -7.57 -11.96
CA ILE A 340 4.64 -7.53 -11.06
C ILE A 340 4.75 -8.88 -10.38
N SER A 341 5.91 -9.52 -10.49
CA SER A 341 6.29 -10.67 -9.65
C SER A 341 7.27 -10.20 -8.57
N ARG A 342 7.13 -10.75 -7.36
CA ARG A 342 8.07 -10.48 -6.26
C ARG A 342 8.10 -11.62 -5.25
N GLN A 343 9.26 -11.80 -4.62
CA GLN A 343 9.35 -12.45 -3.31
C GLN A 343 8.90 -11.45 -2.25
N LEU A 344 7.95 -11.84 -1.41
CA LEU A 344 7.47 -10.99 -0.34
C LEU A 344 8.51 -10.86 0.76
N LYS A 345 8.81 -9.62 1.10
CA LYS A 345 9.74 -9.26 2.17
C LYS A 345 9.11 -8.22 3.07
N ASP A 346 9.53 -8.22 4.32
CA ASP A 346 9.26 -7.14 5.27
C ASP A 346 10.56 -6.73 6.00
N LEU A 347 10.50 -5.68 6.81
CA LEU A 347 11.59 -5.31 7.70
C LEU A 347 11.36 -5.96 9.06
N ASP A 348 12.34 -6.64 9.63
CA ASP A 348 12.17 -7.33 10.91
C ASP A 348 12.32 -6.37 12.10
N PRO A 349 11.23 -5.95 12.76
CA PRO A 349 11.32 -4.99 13.86
C PRO A 349 12.04 -5.55 15.09
N LEU A 350 12.23 -6.88 15.17
CA LEU A 350 12.95 -7.52 16.27
C LEU A 350 14.47 -7.47 16.08
N SER A 351 14.94 -7.11 14.89
CA SER A 351 16.37 -6.99 14.61
C SER A 351 17.00 -5.74 15.24
N VAL A 352 16.18 -4.73 15.60
CA VAL A 352 16.63 -3.48 16.22
C VAL A 352 15.65 -3.04 17.29
N LYS A 353 16.12 -2.95 18.54
CA LYS A 353 15.29 -2.49 19.66
C LYS A 353 15.07 -0.97 19.66
N GLU A 354 16.14 -0.24 19.38
CA GLU A 354 16.19 1.22 19.31
C GLU A 354 17.41 1.66 18.49
N TRP A 355 17.42 2.92 18.09
CA TRP A 355 18.51 3.57 17.39
C TRP A 355 18.70 4.99 17.91
N GLU A 356 19.86 5.58 17.63
CA GLU A 356 20.11 6.97 17.99
C GLU A 356 19.24 7.93 17.16
N THR A 357 18.60 8.87 17.86
CA THR A 357 17.92 9.99 17.21
C THR A 357 18.94 11.03 16.75
N THR A 358 18.91 11.33 15.45
CA THR A 358 19.76 12.33 14.80
C THR A 358 18.89 13.25 13.95
N ARG A 359 19.48 14.15 13.15
CA ARG A 359 18.76 15.00 12.19
C ARG A 359 18.16 14.19 11.02
N VAL A 360 18.46 12.90 10.96
CA VAL A 360 17.90 11.96 9.99
C VAL A 360 16.86 11.08 10.67
N THR A 361 15.67 10.99 10.08
CA THR A 361 14.62 10.05 10.51
C THR A 361 13.92 9.42 9.30
N LEU A 362 12.97 8.51 9.54
CA LEU A 362 12.34 7.67 8.52
C LEU A 362 10.83 7.60 8.70
N ILE A 363 10.11 7.42 7.59
CA ILE A 363 8.65 7.16 7.56
C ILE A 363 8.32 6.01 6.59
N GLY A 364 7.16 5.40 6.76
CA GLY A 364 6.64 4.44 5.79
C GLY A 364 7.53 3.21 5.59
N ASP A 365 7.47 2.66 4.38
CA ASP A 365 8.20 1.45 3.99
C ASP A 365 9.73 1.56 4.14
N ALA A 366 10.28 2.78 4.28
CA ALA A 366 11.70 2.95 4.56
C ALA A 366 12.12 2.30 5.89
N VAL A 367 11.25 2.24 6.90
CA VAL A 367 11.57 1.74 8.24
C VAL A 367 10.63 0.63 8.75
N HIS A 368 9.42 0.51 8.21
CA HIS A 368 8.49 -0.55 8.62
C HIS A 368 7.73 -1.18 7.46
N ALA A 369 8.39 -1.34 6.30
CA ALA A 369 7.84 -2.10 5.20
C ALA A 369 7.31 -3.46 5.68
N MET A 370 6.10 -3.76 5.25
CA MET A 370 5.36 -4.96 5.63
C MET A 370 4.70 -5.57 4.41
N ASN A 371 4.41 -6.87 4.48
CA ASN A 371 3.63 -7.51 3.43
C ASN A 371 2.19 -6.95 3.37
N PRO A 372 1.53 -7.00 2.20
CA PRO A 372 0.28 -6.28 1.97
C PRO A 372 -0.96 -6.96 2.54
N TRP A 373 -0.85 -8.12 3.21
CA TRP A 373 -2.00 -8.97 3.55
C TRP A 373 -3.09 -8.25 4.36
N LEU A 374 -2.69 -7.39 5.30
CA LEU A 374 -3.61 -6.59 6.12
C LEU A 374 -3.84 -5.17 5.60
N ALA A 375 -3.25 -4.81 4.45
CA ALA A 375 -3.33 -3.50 3.83
C ALA A 375 -2.94 -2.31 4.74
N LEU A 376 -2.02 -2.49 5.69
CA LEU A 376 -1.68 -1.46 6.68
C LEU A 376 -0.57 -0.49 6.25
N GLY A 377 0.28 -0.85 5.27
CA GLY A 377 1.49 -0.08 4.95
C GLY A 377 1.24 1.41 4.62
N THR A 378 0.35 1.71 3.67
CA THR A 378 0.04 3.11 3.34
C THR A 378 -0.68 3.84 4.47
N ASN A 379 -1.54 3.15 5.22
CA ASN A 379 -2.21 3.73 6.40
C ASN A 379 -1.17 4.18 7.44
N SER A 380 -0.19 3.33 7.74
CA SER A 380 0.89 3.66 8.68
C SER A 380 1.81 4.77 8.17
N ALA A 381 2.12 4.80 6.87
CA ALA A 381 2.95 5.87 6.30
C ALA A 381 2.28 7.26 6.37
N ILE A 382 0.96 7.34 6.19
CA ILE A 382 0.19 8.59 6.34
C ILE A 382 0.11 9.00 7.81
N GLU A 383 -0.06 8.04 8.71
CA GLU A 383 -0.05 8.29 10.15
C GLU A 383 1.32 8.81 10.63
N ASP A 384 2.42 8.26 10.12
CA ASP A 384 3.77 8.79 10.39
C ASP A 384 3.92 10.22 9.90
N ALA A 385 3.43 10.51 8.68
CA ALA A 385 3.47 11.85 8.12
C ALA A 385 2.80 12.88 9.03
N PHE A 386 1.65 12.54 9.62
CA PHE A 386 0.97 13.40 10.59
C PHE A 386 1.80 13.58 11.86
N TYR A 387 2.22 12.49 12.51
CA TYR A 387 2.94 12.57 13.79
C TYR A 387 4.31 13.25 13.67
N LEU A 388 5.03 13.01 12.58
CA LEU A 388 6.30 13.66 12.31
C LEU A 388 6.11 15.15 11.97
N SER A 389 5.06 15.50 11.23
CA SER A 389 4.67 16.90 11.03
C SER A 389 4.43 17.61 12.37
N GLU A 390 3.66 17.01 13.27
CA GLU A 390 3.39 17.56 14.61
C GLU A 390 4.66 17.70 15.46
N ALA A 391 5.59 16.74 15.35
CA ALA A 391 6.91 16.85 15.98
C ALA A 391 7.69 18.05 15.41
N PHE A 392 7.65 18.26 14.08
CA PHE A 392 8.23 19.45 13.45
C PHE A 392 7.57 20.75 13.94
N GLY A 393 6.24 20.77 14.05
CA GLY A 393 5.46 21.88 14.60
C GLY A 393 5.90 22.33 16.00
N LYS A 394 6.53 21.45 16.80
CA LYS A 394 6.98 21.73 18.17
C LYS A 394 8.48 22.02 18.32
N LEU A 395 9.23 21.94 17.22
CA LEU A 395 10.68 22.20 17.23
C LEU A 395 11.08 23.60 17.67
N ASN A 396 12.15 23.64 18.46
CA ASN A 396 13.08 24.73 18.64
C ASN A 396 14.52 24.15 18.73
N LYS A 397 15.54 25.01 18.85
CA LYS A 397 16.95 24.58 18.86
C LYS A 397 17.30 23.63 20.00
N ASP A 398 16.58 23.70 21.12
CA ASP A 398 16.93 22.96 22.34
C ASP A 398 16.18 21.63 22.47
N ASN A 399 15.05 21.46 21.77
CA ASN A 399 14.15 20.31 21.97
C ASN A 399 13.99 19.40 20.74
N TRP A 400 14.70 19.66 19.64
CA TRP A 400 14.43 18.94 18.40
C TRP A 400 14.69 17.44 18.51
N LYS A 401 15.79 17.06 19.17
CA LYS A 401 16.17 15.66 19.35
C LYS A 401 15.15 14.91 20.19
N GLU A 402 14.57 15.56 21.21
CA GLU A 402 13.50 14.99 22.03
C GLU A 402 12.20 14.78 21.23
N ASN A 403 11.77 15.76 20.44
CA ASN A 403 10.56 15.66 19.63
C ASN A 403 10.65 14.54 18.59
N ILE A 404 11.78 14.44 17.88
CA ILE A 404 12.00 13.35 16.90
C ILE A 404 12.07 12.01 17.64
N ASN A 405 12.74 11.92 18.79
CA ASN A 405 12.82 10.68 19.56
C ASN A 405 11.44 10.19 20.00
N HIS A 406 10.56 11.11 20.43
CA HIS A 406 9.18 10.78 20.81
C HIS A 406 8.41 10.19 19.62
N TYR A 407 8.50 10.83 18.45
CA TYR A 407 7.94 10.30 17.21
C TYR A 407 8.51 8.90 16.88
N GLU A 408 9.84 8.74 16.91
CA GLU A 408 10.47 7.46 16.57
C GLU A 408 10.05 6.33 17.51
N LYS A 409 9.90 6.62 18.80
CA LYS A 409 9.45 5.64 19.81
C LYS A 409 7.99 5.23 19.58
N GLU A 410 7.11 6.19 19.30
CA GLU A 410 5.71 5.94 18.94
C GLU A 410 5.64 5.06 17.69
N MET A 411 6.27 5.53 16.60
CA MET A 411 6.27 4.88 15.31
C MET A 411 6.81 3.44 15.40
N ARG A 412 7.94 3.22 16.07
CA ARG A 412 8.46 1.85 16.32
C ARG A 412 7.44 0.98 17.04
N THR A 413 6.84 1.49 18.12
CA THR A 413 5.92 0.70 18.96
C THR A 413 4.67 0.29 18.20
N ARG A 414 4.08 1.22 17.44
CA ARG A 414 2.89 0.98 16.64
C ARG A 414 3.18 0.07 15.45
N THR A 415 4.17 0.41 14.64
CA THR A 415 4.40 -0.26 13.35
C THR A 415 5.06 -1.62 13.48
N SER A 416 5.88 -1.86 14.53
CA SER A 416 6.40 -3.21 14.83
C SER A 416 5.28 -4.23 15.05
N LYS A 417 4.19 -3.81 15.71
CA LYS A 417 3.01 -4.66 15.90
C LYS A 417 2.35 -4.98 14.56
N TYR A 418 2.22 -3.99 13.68
CA TYR A 418 1.61 -4.17 12.36
C TYR A 418 2.42 -5.07 11.44
N VAL A 419 3.74 -4.90 11.41
CA VAL A 419 4.63 -5.79 10.63
C VAL A 419 4.48 -7.24 11.11
N ILE A 420 4.60 -7.49 12.42
CA ILE A 420 4.50 -8.84 12.99
C ILE A 420 3.10 -9.43 12.77
N MET A 421 2.05 -8.62 12.93
CA MET A 421 0.67 -9.05 12.72
C MET A 421 0.41 -9.41 11.26
N SER A 422 0.89 -8.60 10.31
CA SER A 422 0.78 -8.87 8.88
C SER A 422 1.54 -10.12 8.50
N ARG A 423 2.78 -10.30 8.99
CA ARG A 423 3.60 -11.49 8.76
C ARG A 423 2.90 -12.77 9.24
N LYS A 424 2.40 -12.77 10.48
CA LYS A 424 1.69 -13.93 11.05
C LYS A 424 0.40 -14.24 10.30
N ALA A 425 -0.35 -13.23 9.88
CA ALA A 425 -1.58 -13.43 9.13
C ALA A 425 -1.29 -14.04 7.75
N MET A 426 -0.34 -13.48 7.02
CA MET A 426 0.10 -13.95 5.71
C MET A 426 0.56 -15.41 5.76
N LEU A 427 1.51 -15.73 6.65
CA LEU A 427 2.05 -17.09 6.78
C LEU A 427 0.97 -18.11 7.15
N ARG A 428 0.08 -17.76 8.09
CA ARG A 428 -0.97 -18.67 8.55
C ARG A 428 -2.03 -18.95 7.47
N ASP A 429 -2.30 -17.99 6.59
CA ASP A 429 -3.29 -18.17 5.52
C ASP A 429 -2.68 -18.87 4.28
N HIS A 430 -1.35 -18.87 4.16
CA HIS A 430 -0.59 -19.61 3.13
C HIS A 430 -0.03 -20.95 3.62
N GLU A 431 -0.17 -21.29 4.89
CA GLU A 431 0.32 -22.56 5.44
C GLU A 431 -0.39 -23.73 4.74
N HIS A 432 0.38 -24.74 4.35
CA HIS A 432 -0.19 -25.92 3.72
C HIS A 432 -1.10 -26.66 4.70
N HIS A 433 -2.37 -26.79 4.33
CA HIS A 433 -3.34 -27.59 5.08
C HIS A 433 -3.58 -28.91 4.35
N HIS A 434 -2.53 -29.75 4.25
CA HIS A 434 -2.55 -31.02 3.50
C HIS A 434 -3.58 -32.04 4.00
N THR A 435 -4.13 -31.84 5.21
CA THR A 435 -5.10 -32.75 5.81
C THR A 435 -6.48 -32.11 5.87
N PHE A 436 -7.51 -32.94 5.76
CA PHE A 436 -8.90 -32.53 5.99
C PHE A 436 -9.08 -31.81 7.33
N ILE A 437 -8.41 -32.28 8.39
CA ILE A 437 -8.45 -31.67 9.72
C ILE A 437 -7.82 -30.27 9.71
N GLY A 438 -6.68 -30.09 9.04
CA GLY A 438 -6.03 -28.78 8.90
C GLY A 438 -6.94 -27.77 8.22
N ILE A 439 -7.58 -28.16 7.12
CA ILE A 439 -8.56 -27.33 6.39
C ILE A 439 -9.75 -26.97 7.28
N LEU A 440 -10.28 -27.95 8.03
CA LEU A 440 -11.40 -27.72 8.94
C LEU A 440 -11.03 -26.71 10.04
N PHE A 441 -9.84 -26.84 10.63
CA PHE A 441 -9.34 -25.92 11.65
C PHE A 441 -9.17 -24.49 11.11
N ARG A 442 -8.54 -24.34 9.94
CA ARG A 442 -8.41 -23.03 9.27
C ARG A 442 -9.78 -22.41 9.03
N ASN A 443 -10.72 -23.17 8.46
CA ASN A 443 -12.06 -22.70 8.15
C ASN A 443 -12.83 -22.30 9.42
N PHE A 444 -12.73 -23.09 10.48
CA PHE A 444 -13.32 -22.78 11.77
C PHE A 444 -12.75 -21.48 12.36
N ARG A 445 -11.42 -21.32 12.33
CA ARG A 445 -10.75 -20.11 12.82
C ARG A 445 -11.21 -18.85 12.08
N LEU A 446 -11.28 -18.88 10.75
CA LEU A 446 -11.73 -17.72 9.95
C LEU A 446 -13.19 -17.37 10.25
N LYS A 447 -14.07 -18.37 10.38
CA LYS A 447 -15.47 -18.18 10.78
C LYS A 447 -15.60 -17.62 12.18
N PHE A 448 -14.77 -18.10 13.12
CA PHE A 448 -14.72 -17.58 14.47
C PHE A 448 -14.24 -16.12 14.49
N LEU A 449 -13.18 -15.80 13.75
CA LEU A 449 -12.65 -14.44 13.62
C LEU A 449 -13.71 -13.48 13.05
N SER A 450 -14.49 -13.91 12.06
CA SER A 450 -15.62 -13.14 11.52
C SER A 450 -16.61 -12.75 12.62
N LYS A 451 -17.00 -13.70 13.50
CA LYS A 451 -17.89 -13.42 14.63
C LYS A 451 -17.26 -12.44 15.63
N VAL A 452 -15.98 -12.62 15.95
CA VAL A 452 -15.26 -11.71 16.87
C VAL A 452 -15.22 -10.28 16.30
N MET A 453 -14.93 -10.12 15.02
CA MET A 453 -14.92 -8.80 14.36
C MET A 453 -16.28 -8.11 14.43
N SER A 454 -17.38 -8.85 14.19
CA SER A 454 -18.74 -8.32 14.34
C SER A 454 -19.04 -7.89 15.77
N ILE A 455 -18.68 -8.70 16.78
CA ILE A 455 -18.88 -8.35 18.20
C ILE A 455 -18.09 -7.10 18.58
N VAL A 456 -16.84 -6.98 18.12
CA VAL A 456 -16.00 -5.81 18.42
C VAL A 456 -16.54 -4.56 17.73
N ALA A 457 -17.01 -4.66 16.48
CA ALA A 457 -17.62 -3.54 15.78
C ALA A 457 -18.91 -3.06 16.48
N TRP A 458 -19.74 -4.01 16.91
CA TRP A 458 -20.93 -3.71 17.72
C TRP A 458 -20.55 -3.01 19.03
N TRP A 459 -19.56 -3.52 19.77
CA TRP A 459 -19.10 -2.90 21.01
C TRP A 459 -18.51 -1.49 20.84
N LYS A 460 -17.88 -1.22 19.69
CA LYS A 460 -17.39 0.12 19.34
C LYS A 460 -18.53 1.10 18.99
N GLY A 461 -19.75 0.61 18.76
CA GLY A 461 -20.92 1.41 18.43
C GLY A 461 -20.93 1.87 16.97
N ASP A 462 -20.36 1.08 16.06
CA ASP A 462 -20.33 1.39 14.62
C ASP A 462 -21.50 0.74 13.83
N GLU A 463 -22.55 0.21 14.47
CA GLU A 463 -23.80 -0.24 13.81
C GLU A 463 -24.97 0.73 14.16
N HIS A 464 -25.96 1.02 13.32
CA HIS A 464 -26.77 0.13 12.48
C HIS A 464 -27.32 0.81 11.20
N ASP A 465 -27.34 0.05 10.09
CA ASP A 465 -28.56 -0.43 9.40
C ASP A 465 -28.24 -1.51 8.36
#